data_AF-A0A4S0PZN6-F1
#
_entry.id   AF-A0A4S0PZN6-F1
#
_cell.length_a   1.000
_cell.length_b   1.000
_cell.length_c   1.000
_cell.angle_alpha   90.00
_cell.angle_beta   90.00
_cell.angle_gamma   90.00
#
_symmetry.space_group_name_H-M   'P 1'
#
loop_
_entity.id
_entity.type
_entity.pdbx_description
1 polymer ?
#
loop_
_entity_poly.entity_id
_entity_poly.type
_entity_poly.pdbx_seq_one_letter_code
_entity_poly.pdbx_strand_id
1 'polypeptide(L)'
;PDLPGEEIREPAFGMRAFSVLETFAEDLKRESYTYADNMSVLLTHLSEVIRNNLPQLLSYKDMKALLERQDPEYRKLADEICTSHISYPGLQA
;
A
#
# COMPACT_ATOMS: atom_id res chain seq x y z
N PRO A 1 -16.33 -11.14 -19.97
CA PRO A 1 -16.26 -10.70 -21.38
C PRO A 1 -16.05 -11.91 -22.30
N ASP A 2 -16.77 -11.97 -23.43
CA ASP A 2 -16.55 -12.98 -24.49
C ASP A 2 -15.34 -12.58 -25.35
N LEU A 3 -14.22 -12.30 -24.69
CA LEU A 3 -12.95 -11.91 -25.28
C LEU A 3 -11.92 -12.99 -24.96
N PRO A 4 -10.96 -13.27 -25.86
CA PRO A 4 -9.90 -14.23 -25.56
C PRO A 4 -9.04 -13.70 -24.42
N GLY A 5 -8.87 -14.54 -23.39
CA GLY A 5 -8.14 -14.21 -22.19
C GLY A 5 -8.11 -15.36 -21.20
N GLU A 6 -7.53 -15.11 -20.04
CA GLU A 6 -7.35 -16.10 -18.98
C GLU A 6 -7.97 -15.60 -17.66
N GLU A 7 -8.72 -16.46 -16.97
CA GLU A 7 -9.17 -16.17 -15.62
C GLU A 7 -7.98 -16.22 -14.66
N ILE A 8 -7.74 -15.11 -13.97
CA ILE A 8 -6.63 -14.97 -13.04
C ILE A 8 -7.14 -14.43 -11.69
N ARG A 9 -6.25 -14.38 -10.72
CA ARG A 9 -6.44 -13.56 -9.52
C ARG A 9 -5.56 -12.33 -9.63
N GLU A 10 -6.14 -11.17 -9.42
CA GLU A 10 -5.32 -9.96 -9.37
C GLU A 10 -4.40 -10.00 -8.13
N PRO A 11 -3.18 -9.47 -8.24
CA PRO A 11 -2.14 -9.70 -7.24
C PRO A 11 -2.23 -8.83 -5.98
N ALA A 12 -2.93 -7.69 -6.02
CA ALA A 12 -3.04 -6.76 -4.92
C ALA A 12 -4.02 -7.23 -3.83
N PHE A 13 -5.24 -7.62 -4.20
CA PHE A 13 -6.32 -7.99 -3.27
C PHE A 13 -6.83 -9.44 -3.44
N GLY A 14 -6.29 -10.20 -4.40
CA GLY A 14 -6.67 -11.58 -4.67
C GLY A 14 -8.05 -11.75 -5.33
N MET A 15 -8.64 -10.68 -5.86
CA MET A 15 -9.95 -10.71 -6.52
C MET A 15 -9.89 -11.51 -7.82
N ARG A 16 -11.01 -12.12 -8.22
CA ARG A 16 -11.14 -12.72 -9.55
C ARG A 16 -11.02 -11.63 -10.61
N ALA A 17 -10.17 -11.85 -11.60
CA ALA A 17 -9.95 -10.95 -12.72
C ALA A 17 -9.81 -11.76 -14.01
N PHE A 18 -9.82 -11.07 -15.14
CA PHE A 18 -9.66 -11.69 -16.44
C PHE A 18 -8.55 -10.95 -17.20
N SER A 19 -7.50 -11.67 -17.57
CA SER A 19 -6.37 -11.12 -18.32
C SER A 19 -6.67 -11.16 -19.81
N VAL A 20 -6.63 -10.01 -20.47
CA VAL A 20 -6.86 -9.88 -21.92
C VAL A 20 -5.75 -9.07 -22.56
N LEU A 21 -5.57 -9.24 -23.88
CA LEU A 21 -4.64 -8.40 -24.63
C LEU A 21 -5.10 -6.94 -24.65
N GLU A 22 -4.16 -6.01 -24.57
CA GLU A 22 -4.43 -4.56 -24.58
C GLU A 22 -5.20 -4.10 -25.83
N THR A 23 -5.08 -4.82 -26.94
CA THR A 23 -5.82 -4.57 -28.17
C THR A 23 -7.34 -4.61 -27.99
N PHE A 24 -7.85 -5.27 -26.94
CA PHE A 24 -9.28 -5.36 -26.64
C PHE A 24 -9.79 -4.25 -25.69
N ALA A 25 -8.98 -3.24 -25.35
CA ALA A 25 -9.37 -2.18 -24.44
C ALA A 25 -10.61 -1.40 -24.89
N GLU A 26 -10.73 -1.11 -26.20
CA GLU A 26 -11.91 -0.42 -26.75
C GLU A 26 -13.18 -1.29 -26.71
N ASP A 27 -13.03 -2.61 -26.87
CA ASP A 27 -14.15 -3.56 -26.74
C ASP A 27 -14.63 -3.64 -25.29
N LEU A 28 -13.70 -3.74 -24.32
CA LEU A 28 -14.02 -3.70 -22.89
C LEU A 28 -14.74 -2.41 -22.50
N LYS A 29 -14.28 -1.26 -23.02
CA LYS A 29 -14.91 0.03 -22.79
C LYS A 29 -16.32 0.10 -23.37
N ARG A 30 -16.52 -0.42 -24.59
CA ARG A 30 -17.84 -0.52 -25.23
C ARG A 30 -18.80 -1.40 -24.43
N GLU A 31 -18.30 -2.49 -23.86
CA GLU A 31 -19.04 -3.40 -23.00
C GLU A 31 -19.17 -2.93 -21.54
N SER A 32 -18.66 -1.73 -21.21
CA SER A 32 -18.71 -1.12 -19.88
C SER A 32 -18.03 -1.95 -18.77
N TYR A 33 -17.01 -2.74 -19.13
CA TYR A 33 -16.16 -3.41 -18.14
C TYR A 33 -15.15 -2.43 -17.53
N THR A 34 -14.90 -2.59 -16.23
CA THR A 34 -13.76 -1.95 -15.58
C THR A 34 -12.50 -2.74 -15.91
N TYR A 35 -11.46 -2.03 -16.36
CA TYR A 35 -10.15 -2.60 -16.65
C TYR A 35 -9.06 -1.68 -16.11
N ALA A 36 -7.88 -2.27 -15.91
CA ALA A 36 -6.67 -1.55 -15.53
C ALA A 36 -5.54 -2.00 -16.46
N ASP A 37 -4.68 -1.07 -16.84
CA ASP A 37 -3.47 -1.40 -17.57
C ASP A 37 -2.44 -2.09 -16.65
N ASN A 38 -1.46 -2.76 -17.25
CA ASN A 38 -0.45 -3.52 -16.51
C ASN A 38 0.37 -2.66 -15.54
N MET A 39 0.64 -1.39 -15.86
CA MET A 39 1.38 -0.50 -14.98
C MET A 39 0.56 -0.16 -13.74
N SER A 40 -0.73 0.15 -13.92
CA SER A 40 -1.66 0.38 -12.82
C SER A 40 -1.80 -0.85 -11.91
N VAL A 41 -1.86 -2.06 -12.47
CA VAL A 41 -1.88 -3.32 -11.70
C VAL A 41 -0.60 -3.49 -10.88
N LEU A 42 0.57 -3.27 -11.48
CA LEU A 42 1.87 -3.39 -10.80
C LEU A 42 2.01 -2.37 -9.67
N LEU A 43 1.65 -1.11 -9.90
CA LEU A 43 1.75 -0.06 -8.89
C LEU A 43 0.79 -0.29 -7.72
N THR A 44 -0.42 -0.79 -8.01
CA THR A 44 -1.40 -1.13 -6.96
C THR A 44 -0.87 -2.30 -6.11
N HIS A 45 -0.36 -3.36 -6.75
CA HIS A 45 0.25 -4.49 -6.04
C HIS A 45 1.44 -4.07 -5.18
N LEU A 46 2.36 -3.26 -5.72
CA LEU A 46 3.51 -2.77 -4.95
C LEU A 46 3.08 -1.95 -3.73
N SER A 47 2.10 -1.06 -3.90
CA SER A 47 1.57 -0.24 -2.81
C SER A 47 0.97 -1.10 -1.70
N GLU A 48 0.25 -2.16 -2.08
CA GLU A 48 -0.39 -3.08 -1.14
C GLU A 48 0.64 -3.97 -0.44
N VAL A 49 1.67 -4.44 -1.15
CA VAL A 49 2.81 -5.16 -0.54
C VAL A 49 3.51 -4.27 0.50
N ILE A 50 3.79 -3.01 0.18
CA ILE A 50 4.42 -2.07 1.13
C ILE A 50 3.52 -1.86 2.34
N ARG A 51 2.21 -1.63 2.12
CA ARG A 51 1.24 -1.41 3.21
C ARG A 51 1.15 -2.60 4.15
N ASN A 52 1.05 -3.81 3.60
CA ASN A 52 0.94 -5.05 4.38
C ASN A 52 2.22 -5.42 5.12
N ASN A 53 3.37 -4.89 4.69
CA ASN A 53 4.66 -5.10 5.33
C ASN A 53 5.16 -3.83 6.07
N LEU A 54 4.31 -2.83 6.25
CA LEU A 54 4.71 -1.55 6.85
C LEU A 54 5.32 -1.71 8.25
N PRO A 55 4.80 -2.57 9.15
CA PRO A 55 5.42 -2.80 10.46
C PRO A 55 6.88 -3.28 10.38
N GLN A 56 7.20 -4.12 9.38
CA GLN A 56 8.56 -4.63 9.17
C GLN A 56 9.46 -3.62 8.46
N LEU A 57 8.87 -2.72 7.67
CA LEU A 57 9.58 -1.67 6.94
C LEU A 57 9.83 -0.42 7.80
N LEU A 58 9.04 -0.18 8.85
CA LEU A 58 9.17 0.98 9.73
C LEU A 58 10.31 0.77 10.72
N SER A 59 11.48 1.31 10.40
CA SER A 59 12.63 1.24 11.30
C SER A 59 12.52 2.20 12.49
N TYR A 60 13.33 1.98 13.52
CA TYR A 60 13.46 2.89 14.65
C TYR A 60 13.85 4.31 14.19
N LYS A 61 14.74 4.39 13.20
CA LYS A 61 15.19 5.67 12.63
C LYS A 61 14.02 6.39 11.95
N ASP A 62 13.19 5.68 11.20
CA ASP A 62 12.03 6.26 10.53
C ASP A 62 11.00 6.75 11.54
N MET A 63 10.74 5.97 12.60
CA MET A 63 9.88 6.41 13.71
C MET A 63 10.40 7.71 14.35
N LYS A 64 11.70 7.80 14.66
CA LYS A 64 12.28 9.03 15.22
C LYS A 64 12.14 10.21 14.26
N ALA A 65 12.41 10.02 12.96
CA ALA A 65 12.23 11.06 11.96
C ALA A 65 10.77 11.52 11.82
N LEU A 66 9.80 10.61 11.96
CA LEU A 66 8.36 10.95 11.95
C LEU A 66 7.96 11.78 13.17
N LEU A 67 8.48 11.46 14.35
CA LEU A 67 8.27 12.23 15.57
C LEU A 67 8.92 13.61 15.48
N GLU A 68 10.13 13.70 14.93
CA GLU A 68 10.84 14.97 14.74
C GLU A 68 10.12 15.95 13.80
N ARG A 69 9.25 15.45 12.92
CA ARG A 69 8.42 16.26 12.01
C ARG A 69 7.15 16.82 12.65
N GLN A 70 6.82 16.41 13.88
CA GLN A 70 5.68 16.96 14.61
C GLN A 70 5.98 18.35 15.20
N ASP A 71 4.93 19.09 15.54
CA ASP A 71 5.08 20.39 16.20
C ASP A 71 5.86 20.26 17.52
N PRO A 72 6.54 21.33 17.98
CA PRO A 72 7.36 21.30 19.19
C PRO A 72 6.63 20.76 20.43
N GLU A 73 5.33 21.05 20.58
CA GLU A 73 4.52 20.59 21.69
C GLU A 73 4.33 19.07 21.68
N TYR A 74 4.04 18.48 20.52
CA TYR A 74 3.89 17.03 20.37
C TYR A 74 5.22 16.28 20.51
N ARG A 75 6.33 16.89 20.06
CA ARG A 75 7.67 16.32 20.30
C ARG A 75 8.00 16.27 21.78
N LYS A 76 7.76 17.37 22.50
CA LYS A 76 7.96 17.44 23.94
C LYS A 76 7.09 16.42 24.67
N LEU A 77 5.82 16.29 24.28
CA LEU A 77 4.92 15.28 24.84
C LEU A 77 5.44 13.86 24.59
N ALA A 78 5.91 13.55 23.38
CA ALA A 78 6.47 12.24 23.07
C ALA A 78 7.72 11.95 23.91
N ASP A 79 8.61 12.94 24.10
CA ASP A 79 9.78 12.82 24.99
C ASP A 79 9.37 12.58 26.45
N GLU A 80 8.38 13.31 26.96
CA GLU A 80 7.88 13.14 28.34
C GLU A 80 7.28 11.75 28.55
N ILE A 81 6.47 11.26 27.61
CA ILE A 81 5.90 9.89 27.65
C ILE A 81 7.02 8.84 27.58
N CYS A 82 7.98 9.02 26.67
CA CYS A 82 9.09 8.09 26.46
C CYS A 82 10.17 8.13 27.55
N THR A 83 10.05 9.07 28.49
CA THR A 83 10.92 9.17 29.67
C THR A 83 10.20 8.65 30.90
N SER A 84 8.88 8.88 31.02
CA SER A 84 8.12 8.65 32.25
C SER A 84 7.34 7.33 32.27
N HIS A 85 6.94 6.80 31.11
CA HIS A 85 5.99 5.68 31.03
C HIS A 85 6.46 4.50 30.18
N ILE A 86 7.13 4.76 29.06
CA ILE A 86 7.65 3.73 28.15
C ILE A 86 9.01 4.18 27.62
N SER A 87 9.84 3.29 27.09
CA SER A 87 11.05 3.72 26.36
C SER A 87 10.75 3.94 24.89
N TYR A 88 11.60 4.70 24.18
CA TYR A 88 11.48 4.86 22.73
C TYR A 88 11.50 3.52 21.95
N PRO A 89 12.37 2.55 22.26
CA PRO A 89 12.27 1.22 21.67
C PRO A 89 10.96 0.50 22.02
N GLY A 90 10.44 0.70 23.24
CA GLY A 90 9.14 0.15 23.63
C GLY A 90 7.96 0.79 22.90
N LEU A 91 8.05 2.07 22.54
CA LEU A 91 7.03 2.76 21.75
C LEU A 91 6.97 2.23 20.30
N GLN A 92 8.08 1.75 19.75
CA GLN A 92 8.14 1.17 18.41
C GLN A 92 7.61 -0.28 18.35
N ALA A 93 7.66 -0.99 19.49
CA ALA A 93 7.50 -2.45 19.57
C ALA A 93 6.08 -2.94 19.26
#